data_AF-A0A5J6GD36-F1
#
_entry.id   AF-A0A5J6GD36-F1
#
_cell.length_a   1.000
_cell.length_b   1.000
_cell.length_c   1.000
_cell.angle_alpha   90.00
_cell.angle_beta   90.00
_cell.angle_gamma   90.00
#
_symmetry.space_group_name_H-M   'P 1'
#
loop_
_entity.id
_entity.type
_entity.pdbx_description
1 polymer ?
#
loop_
_entity_poly.entity_id
_entity_poly.type
_entity_poly.pdbx_seq_one_letter_code
_entity_poly.pdbx_strand_id
1 'polypeptide(L)'
;MTTQDRGLAALGFDGVPALRPLTYPGRPVGAPSLLTGAELLPLRARPGGPGAWAVGGHGPRRSLDAVLTGLGQAPVAERRPVIAVGSNASPGQVTHKLAGLGLSCAVPMVPVRLRGIGVGCSAHIGRAGYVAAAPYPDPTARRALVVSWLDAAQLAAVDGTELPNYRRVWLPGVPYEMALPGGTPLDGAYLYVSARGVLADPATGLPRPGGGDQAALLDALLAASPALRALLGPDAAAWVRRAAADAALRERGTQLFAAAGWVLPLTDLPTPLG
;
A
#
# COMPACT_ATOMS: atom_id res chain seq x y z
N MET A 1 -24.15 13.38 22.82
CA MET A 1 -23.13 13.24 21.75
C MET A 1 -23.44 11.98 21.01
N THR A 2 -23.87 12.07 19.75
CA THR A 2 -24.08 10.89 18.90
C THR A 2 -22.73 10.21 18.68
N THR A 3 -22.60 8.97 19.16
CA THR A 3 -21.38 8.19 18.97
C THR A 3 -21.30 7.83 17.50
N GLN A 4 -20.40 8.50 16.77
CA GLN A 4 -20.18 8.26 15.35
C GLN A 4 -19.78 6.79 15.15
N ASP A 5 -20.52 6.09 14.28
CA ASP A 5 -20.20 4.73 13.84
C ASP A 5 -18.76 4.68 13.29
N ARG A 6 -17.97 3.74 13.80
CA ARG A 6 -16.55 3.56 13.45
C ARG A 6 -16.31 2.36 12.55
N GLY A 7 -17.37 1.66 12.13
CA GLY A 7 -17.27 0.55 11.20
C GLY A 7 -16.67 0.96 9.85
N LEU A 8 -15.82 0.10 9.27
CA LEU A 8 -15.21 0.36 7.97
C LEU A 8 -16.23 0.66 6.88
N ALA A 9 -17.35 -0.08 6.85
CA ALA A 9 -18.41 0.14 5.87
C ALA A 9 -19.07 1.51 6.05
N ALA A 10 -19.42 1.89 7.27
CA ALA A 10 -20.01 3.20 7.59
C ALA A 10 -19.07 4.36 7.21
N LEU A 11 -17.75 4.14 7.31
CA LEU A 11 -16.73 5.12 6.94
C LEU A 11 -16.31 5.05 5.46
N GLY A 12 -16.76 4.04 4.70
CA GLY A 12 -16.39 3.80 3.30
C GLY A 12 -14.94 3.33 3.11
N PHE A 13 -14.46 2.45 3.99
CA PHE A 13 -13.11 1.83 3.99
C PHE A 13 -13.13 0.30 3.90
N ASP A 14 -14.30 -0.32 3.68
CA ASP A 14 -14.51 -1.76 3.51
C ASP A 14 -14.12 -2.30 2.12
N GLY A 15 -13.59 -1.44 1.25
CA GLY A 15 -13.01 -1.80 -0.03
C GLY A 15 -11.90 -2.86 0.09
N VAL A 16 -11.99 -3.94 -0.70
CA VAL A 16 -10.97 -4.99 -0.77
C VAL A 16 -10.50 -5.15 -2.23
N PRO A 17 -9.44 -4.43 -2.65
CA PRO A 17 -8.85 -4.56 -3.99
C PRO A 17 -8.55 -5.99 -4.43
N ALA A 18 -8.14 -6.89 -3.53
CA ALA A 18 -7.91 -8.29 -3.87
C ALA A 18 -9.18 -9.04 -4.34
N LEU A 19 -10.36 -8.60 -3.89
CA LEU A 19 -11.67 -9.14 -4.30
C LEU A 19 -12.32 -8.30 -5.40
N ARG A 20 -11.96 -7.02 -5.50
CA ARG A 20 -12.44 -6.06 -6.50
C ARG A 20 -11.24 -5.39 -7.19
N PRO A 21 -10.54 -6.08 -8.11
CA PRO A 21 -9.24 -5.62 -8.63
C PRO A 21 -9.28 -4.26 -9.31
N LEU A 22 -10.40 -3.88 -9.93
CA LEU A 22 -10.58 -2.57 -10.56
C LEU A 22 -10.69 -1.42 -9.56
N THR A 23 -10.86 -1.70 -8.26
CA THR A 23 -10.82 -0.66 -7.22
C THR A 23 -9.42 -0.49 -6.62
N TYR A 24 -8.39 -1.16 -7.15
CA TYR A 24 -7.00 -0.99 -6.72
C TYR A 24 -6.57 0.49 -6.88
N PRO A 25 -5.80 1.06 -5.92
CA PRO A 25 -5.24 0.47 -4.70
C PRO A 25 -6.21 0.41 -3.51
N GLY A 26 -7.46 0.85 -3.68
CA GLY A 26 -8.41 1.02 -2.59
C GLY A 26 -8.22 2.35 -1.86
N ARG A 27 -9.16 2.68 -0.98
CA ARG A 27 -9.15 3.96 -0.27
C ARG A 27 -8.14 3.94 0.89
N PRO A 28 -7.12 4.81 0.90
CA PRO A 28 -6.17 4.90 2.00
C PRO A 28 -6.72 5.69 3.18
N VAL A 29 -6.21 5.46 4.40
CA VAL A 29 -6.53 6.33 5.53
C VAL A 29 -6.00 7.75 5.29
N GLY A 30 -6.84 8.76 5.53
CA GLY A 30 -6.48 10.19 5.39
C GLY A 30 -6.01 10.85 6.69
N ALA A 31 -6.12 10.14 7.81
CA ALA A 31 -5.76 10.63 9.14
C ALA A 31 -5.19 9.49 10.00
N PRO A 32 -4.38 9.81 11.03
CA PRO A 32 -3.90 8.82 11.99
C PRO A 32 -5.05 8.00 12.56
N SER A 33 -4.95 6.69 12.42
CA SER A 33 -6.02 5.77 12.80
C SER A 33 -5.46 4.46 13.33
N LEU A 34 -6.20 3.81 14.22
CA LEU A 34 -5.99 2.43 14.63
C LEU A 34 -7.07 1.59 13.96
N LEU A 35 -6.66 0.67 13.11
CA LEU A 35 -7.53 -0.36 12.55
C LEU A 35 -7.69 -1.49 13.58
N THR A 36 -8.93 -1.79 13.96
CA THR A 36 -9.30 -2.88 14.90
C THR A 36 -10.29 -3.84 14.24
N GLY A 37 -9.81 -4.65 13.29
CA GLY A 37 -10.64 -5.58 12.51
C GLY A 37 -11.64 -4.87 11.63
N ALA A 38 -12.85 -4.62 12.15
CA ALA A 38 -13.94 -4.01 11.42
C ALA A 38 -14.12 -2.50 11.70
N GLU A 39 -13.33 -1.93 12.61
CA GLU A 39 -13.43 -0.50 12.97
C GLU A 39 -12.15 0.28 12.67
N LEU A 40 -12.32 1.58 12.44
CA LEU A 40 -11.21 2.53 12.30
C LEU A 40 -11.35 3.63 13.37
N LEU A 41 -10.49 3.56 14.38
CA LEU A 41 -10.49 4.46 15.53
C LEU A 41 -9.52 5.63 15.30
N PRO A 42 -9.91 6.90 15.47
CA PRO A 42 -9.01 8.03 15.25
C PRO A 42 -7.88 8.07 16.28
N LEU A 43 -6.66 8.33 15.83
CA LEU A 43 -5.52 8.62 16.70
C LEU A 43 -5.26 10.11 16.76
N ARG A 44 -4.94 10.62 17.94
CA ARG A 44 -4.55 12.02 18.15
C ARG A 44 -3.13 12.08 18.68
N ALA A 45 -2.27 12.79 17.95
CA ALA A 45 -0.87 12.96 18.30
C ALA A 45 -0.70 13.54 19.71
N ARG A 46 0.30 13.02 20.42
CA ARG A 46 0.76 13.46 21.75
C ARG A 46 2.29 13.38 21.79
N PRO A 47 2.95 14.15 22.68
CA PRO A 47 4.36 13.94 22.98
C PRO A 47 4.64 12.48 23.37
N GLY A 48 5.82 11.95 23.03
CA GLY A 48 6.21 10.57 23.34
C GLY A 48 6.03 9.56 22.19
N GLY A 49 5.74 10.03 20.97
CA GLY A 49 5.64 9.17 19.78
C GLY A 49 4.31 8.42 19.66
N PRO A 50 4.13 7.57 18.62
CA PRO A 50 2.83 6.98 18.31
C PRO A 50 2.22 6.15 19.44
N GLY A 51 3.03 5.45 20.25
CA GLY A 51 2.54 4.67 21.40
C GLY A 51 1.81 5.51 22.45
N ALA A 52 2.21 6.77 22.62
CA ALA A 52 1.58 7.73 23.54
C ALA A 52 0.35 8.44 22.95
N TRP A 53 0.04 8.24 21.67
CA TRP A 53 -1.08 8.92 21.03
C TRP A 53 -2.41 8.47 21.62
N ALA A 54 -3.36 9.40 21.72
CA ALA A 54 -4.66 9.09 22.30
C ALA A 54 -5.56 8.44 21.26
N VAL A 55 -6.13 7.27 21.59
CA VAL A 55 -7.16 6.62 20.78
C VAL A 55 -8.50 7.27 21.09
N GLY A 56 -9.15 7.82 20.07
CA GLY A 56 -10.53 8.29 20.14
C GLY A 56 -11.51 7.17 19.81
N GLY A 57 -12.70 7.22 20.39
CA GLY A 57 -13.68 6.14 20.26
C GLY A 57 -14.57 6.07 21.49
N HIS A 58 -15.10 4.87 21.76
CA HIS A 58 -15.99 4.62 22.89
C HIS A 58 -15.15 4.40 24.16
N GLY A 59 -15.50 5.10 25.25
CA GLY A 59 -14.85 4.94 26.56
C GLY A 59 -13.76 5.98 26.90
N PRO A 60 -13.01 5.76 27.98
CA PRO A 60 -12.00 6.71 28.46
C PRO A 60 -10.84 6.83 27.48
N ARG A 61 -10.28 8.04 27.38
CA ARG A 61 -9.09 8.30 26.56
C ARG A 61 -7.92 7.46 27.07
N ARG A 62 -7.44 6.54 26.23
CA ARG A 62 -6.29 5.68 26.49
C ARG A 62 -5.20 5.94 25.45
N SER A 63 -3.96 5.70 25.83
CA SER A 63 -2.85 5.70 24.88
C SER A 63 -2.98 4.52 23.92
N LEU A 64 -2.37 4.63 22.75
CA LEU A 64 -2.34 3.56 21.76
C LEU A 64 -1.74 2.27 22.35
N ASP A 65 -0.63 2.37 23.09
CA ASP A 65 -0.01 1.20 23.72
C ASP A 65 -0.92 0.55 24.77
N ALA A 66 -1.68 1.34 25.54
CA ALA A 66 -2.63 0.78 26.50
C ALA A 66 -3.80 0.06 25.79
N VAL A 67 -4.25 0.55 24.64
CA VAL A 67 -5.28 -0.12 23.82
C VAL A 67 -4.72 -1.39 23.20
N LEU A 68 -3.53 -1.36 22.60
CA LEU A 68 -2.87 -2.54 22.03
C LEU A 68 -2.66 -3.63 23.08
N THR A 69 -2.12 -3.27 24.24
CA THR A 69 -1.91 -4.20 25.37
C THR A 69 -3.24 -4.81 25.84
N GLY A 70 -4.30 -4.01 25.95
CA GLY A 70 -5.63 -4.50 26.31
C GLY A 70 -6.26 -5.45 25.28
N LEU A 71 -5.81 -5.39 24.02
CA LEU A 71 -6.18 -6.34 22.95
C LEU A 71 -5.24 -7.55 22.88
N GLY A 72 -4.29 -7.69 23.82
CA GLY A 72 -3.27 -8.73 23.80
C GLY A 72 -2.27 -8.58 22.65
N GLN A 73 -2.04 -7.34 22.19
CA GLN A 73 -1.20 -7.02 21.05
C GLN A 73 0.07 -6.30 21.51
N ALA A 74 1.17 -6.52 20.78
CA ALA A 74 2.44 -5.87 21.07
C ALA A 74 2.32 -4.33 21.01
N PRO A 75 2.99 -3.59 21.92
CA PRO A 75 3.04 -2.12 21.88
C PRO A 75 3.78 -1.60 20.64
N VAL A 76 3.67 -0.31 20.35
CA VAL A 76 4.26 0.32 19.16
C VAL A 76 5.78 0.11 19.08
N ALA A 77 6.48 0.10 20.21
CA ALA A 77 7.94 -0.06 20.26
C ALA A 77 8.43 -1.43 19.73
N GLU A 78 7.57 -2.44 19.75
CA GLU A 78 7.86 -3.79 19.26
C GLU A 78 7.36 -4.02 17.82
N ARG A 79 6.75 -2.99 17.22
CA ARG A 79 6.21 -3.01 15.86
C ARG A 79 7.18 -2.38 14.88
N ARG A 80 7.07 -2.77 13.61
CA ARG A 80 7.87 -2.23 12.51
C ARG A 80 7.03 -1.29 11.65
N PRO A 81 7.48 -0.04 11.43
CA PRO A 81 6.82 0.87 10.50
C PRO A 81 7.04 0.41 9.06
N VAL A 82 5.96 0.34 8.28
CA VAL A 82 5.97 -0.08 6.87
C VAL A 82 5.18 0.89 6.02
N ILE A 83 5.84 1.53 5.06
CA ILE A 83 5.24 2.42 4.06
C ILE A 83 4.42 1.60 3.06
N ALA A 84 3.20 2.03 2.80
CA ALA A 84 2.33 1.48 1.77
C ALA A 84 2.17 2.47 0.61
N VAL A 85 2.58 2.04 -0.60
CA VAL A 85 2.34 2.76 -1.87
C VAL A 85 1.13 2.24 -2.64
N GLY A 86 0.49 1.19 -2.13
CA GLY A 86 -0.56 0.44 -2.79
C GLY A 86 -1.60 -0.06 -1.80
N SER A 87 -2.17 -1.23 -2.07
CA SER A 87 -3.34 -1.74 -1.34
C SER A 87 -3.16 -1.95 0.17
N ASN A 88 -1.93 -2.07 0.67
CA ASN A 88 -1.64 -2.09 2.10
C ASN A 88 -1.96 -0.75 2.82
N ALA A 89 -2.27 0.32 2.09
CA ALA A 89 -2.75 1.57 2.67
C ALA A 89 -4.27 1.53 2.97
N SER A 90 -4.99 0.54 2.42
CA SER A 90 -6.44 0.42 2.52
C SER A 90 -6.85 -0.45 3.71
N PRO A 91 -7.66 0.05 4.67
CA PRO A 91 -8.07 -0.72 5.84
C PRO A 91 -8.78 -2.03 5.49
N GLY A 92 -9.78 -2.01 4.59
CA GLY A 92 -10.51 -3.21 4.18
C GLY A 92 -9.59 -4.28 3.58
N GLN A 93 -8.58 -3.88 2.80
CA GLN A 93 -7.57 -4.80 2.28
C GLN A 93 -6.74 -5.46 3.39
N VAL A 94 -6.27 -4.66 4.35
CA VAL A 94 -5.43 -5.14 5.47
C VAL A 94 -6.25 -6.07 6.37
N THR A 95 -7.49 -5.68 6.71
CA THR A 95 -8.43 -6.52 7.46
C THR A 95 -8.65 -7.85 6.76
N HIS A 96 -8.99 -7.84 5.47
CA HIS A 96 -9.22 -9.07 4.71
C HIS A 96 -7.98 -9.98 4.69
N LYS A 97 -6.79 -9.41 4.50
CA LYS A 97 -5.53 -10.15 4.49
C LYS A 97 -5.25 -10.82 5.83
N LEU A 98 -5.35 -10.08 6.93
CA LEU A 98 -5.06 -10.60 8.27
C LEU A 98 -6.13 -11.61 8.74
N ALA A 99 -7.41 -11.31 8.50
CA ALA A 99 -8.50 -12.21 8.86
C ALA A 99 -8.42 -13.55 8.11
N GLY A 100 -8.05 -13.53 6.81
CA GLY A 100 -7.85 -14.76 6.02
C GLY A 100 -6.71 -15.64 6.53
N LEU A 101 -5.82 -15.11 7.38
CA LEU A 101 -4.72 -15.84 8.02
C LEU A 101 -5.00 -16.13 9.52
N GLY A 102 -6.20 -15.81 10.01
CA GLY A 102 -6.55 -15.97 11.43
C GLY A 102 -5.81 -15.02 12.37
N LEU A 103 -5.23 -13.93 11.85
CA LEU A 103 -4.46 -12.97 12.64
C LEU A 103 -5.35 -11.85 13.19
N SER A 104 -5.04 -11.42 14.43
CA SER A 104 -5.65 -10.24 15.02
C SER A 104 -5.31 -8.98 14.21
N CYS A 105 -6.34 -8.21 13.90
CA CYS A 105 -6.21 -6.97 13.14
C CYS A 105 -6.22 -5.79 14.11
N ALA A 106 -5.05 -5.44 14.64
CA ALA A 106 -4.81 -4.23 15.42
C ALA A 106 -3.60 -3.50 14.82
N VAL A 107 -3.86 -2.58 13.90
CA VAL A 107 -2.81 -1.96 13.07
C VAL A 107 -2.92 -0.43 13.14
N PRO A 108 -1.95 0.26 13.78
CA PRO A 108 -1.82 1.70 13.66
C PRO A 108 -1.45 2.06 12.21
N MET A 109 -2.21 2.94 11.58
CA MET A 109 -2.03 3.43 10.21
C MET A 109 -1.97 4.97 10.23
N VAL A 110 -0.86 5.54 9.75
CA VAL A 110 -0.58 6.97 9.88
C VAL A 110 -0.08 7.53 8.55
N PRO A 111 -0.70 8.60 8.01
CA PRO A 111 -0.11 9.34 6.89
C PRO A 111 1.19 10.04 7.32
N VAL A 112 2.31 9.65 6.74
CA VAL A 112 3.65 10.21 7.01
C VAL A 112 4.11 10.99 5.80
N ARG A 113 4.55 12.24 6.03
CA ARG A 113 5.16 13.07 4.98
C ARG A 113 6.58 12.58 4.72
N LEU A 114 6.96 12.50 3.45
CA LEU A 114 8.29 12.13 3.01
C LEU A 114 8.59 12.72 1.63
N ARG A 115 9.87 12.70 1.24
CA ARG A 115 10.36 13.09 -0.09
C ARG A 115 11.08 11.95 -0.80
N GLY A 116 11.44 12.12 -2.06
CA GLY A 116 12.38 11.22 -2.75
C GLY A 116 11.76 9.95 -3.35
N ILE A 117 10.45 9.73 -3.17
CA ILE A 117 9.75 8.51 -3.59
C ILE A 117 8.58 8.85 -4.49
N GLY A 118 8.68 8.42 -5.75
CA GLY A 118 7.59 8.36 -6.71
C GLY A 118 6.76 7.09 -6.51
N VAL A 119 5.51 7.12 -6.98
CA VAL A 119 4.63 5.94 -6.98
C VAL A 119 4.17 5.70 -8.42
N GLY A 120 4.68 4.62 -9.02
CA GLY A 120 4.38 4.22 -10.38
C GLY A 120 3.56 2.93 -10.44
N CYS A 121 3.22 2.51 -11.64
CA CYS A 121 2.67 1.17 -11.89
C CYS A 121 3.82 0.15 -11.97
N SER A 122 3.72 -0.96 -11.24
CA SER A 122 4.68 -2.05 -11.35
C SER A 122 4.64 -2.68 -12.73
N ALA A 123 5.80 -3.06 -13.27
CA ALA A 123 5.87 -3.76 -14.55
C ALA A 123 5.57 -5.28 -14.43
N HIS A 124 4.47 -5.62 -13.73
CA HIS A 124 3.92 -6.97 -13.71
C HIS A 124 2.41 -6.97 -13.45
N ILE A 125 1.78 -8.09 -13.81
CA ILE A 125 0.37 -8.35 -13.53
C ILE A 125 0.26 -9.11 -12.21
N GLY A 126 -0.36 -8.48 -11.21
CA GLY A 126 -0.55 -9.03 -9.88
C GLY A 126 -1.53 -10.22 -9.87
N ARG A 127 -1.53 -10.98 -8.77
CA ARG A 127 -2.31 -12.23 -8.65
C ARG A 127 -3.81 -12.06 -8.91
N ALA A 128 -4.40 -10.95 -8.48
CA ALA A 128 -5.80 -10.65 -8.71
C ALA A 128 -6.08 -9.97 -10.07
N GLY A 129 -5.08 -9.86 -10.95
CA GLY A 129 -5.21 -9.30 -12.29
C GLY A 129 -5.00 -7.79 -12.40
N TYR A 130 -4.95 -7.04 -11.29
CA TYR A 130 -4.54 -5.63 -11.31
C TYR A 130 -3.03 -5.49 -11.60
N VAL A 131 -2.64 -4.33 -12.09
CA VAL A 131 -1.25 -3.86 -12.13
C VAL A 131 -1.01 -3.06 -10.86
N ALA A 132 -0.15 -3.59 -9.99
CA ALA A 132 0.09 -3.03 -8.66
C ALA A 132 0.86 -1.72 -8.71
N ALA A 133 0.89 -1.00 -7.58
CA ALA A 133 1.75 0.15 -7.40
C ALA A 133 3.18 -0.30 -7.06
N ALA A 134 4.17 0.46 -7.48
CA ALA A 134 5.56 0.23 -7.16
C ALA A 134 6.26 1.58 -6.89
N PRO A 135 7.11 1.65 -5.84
CA PRO A 135 7.89 2.85 -5.61
C PRO A 135 9.03 2.95 -6.63
N TYR A 136 9.43 4.17 -6.95
CA TYR A 136 10.64 4.45 -7.73
C TYR A 136 11.32 5.71 -7.19
N PRO A 137 12.63 5.91 -7.41
CA PRO A 137 13.32 7.10 -6.92
C PRO A 137 12.87 8.33 -7.69
N ASP A 138 12.43 9.34 -6.96
CA ASP A 138 12.04 10.65 -7.52
C ASP A 138 12.46 11.75 -6.54
N PRO A 139 13.64 12.37 -6.73
CA PRO A 139 14.16 13.41 -5.83
C PRO A 139 13.22 14.61 -5.66
N THR A 140 12.34 14.86 -6.64
CA THR A 140 11.42 15.99 -6.63
C THR A 140 10.11 15.67 -5.93
N ALA A 141 9.76 14.39 -5.78
CA ALA A 141 8.52 13.97 -5.17
C ALA A 141 8.47 14.34 -3.68
N ARG A 142 7.38 14.99 -3.28
CA ARG A 142 6.99 15.20 -1.89
C ARG A 142 5.56 14.71 -1.71
N ARG A 143 5.33 13.79 -0.78
CA ARG A 143 4.00 13.17 -0.60
C ARG A 143 3.76 12.72 0.84
N ALA A 144 2.49 12.47 1.15
CA ALA A 144 2.10 11.74 2.35
C ALA A 144 1.73 10.30 1.96
N LEU A 145 2.39 9.32 2.55
CA LEU A 145 2.10 7.89 2.37
C LEU A 145 1.69 7.27 3.69
N VAL A 146 0.81 6.27 3.64
CA VAL A 146 0.37 5.58 4.86
C VAL A 146 1.50 4.67 5.34
N VAL A 147 1.89 4.85 6.60
CA VAL A 147 2.80 3.96 7.33
C VAL A 147 1.98 3.14 8.32
N SER A 148 2.14 1.82 8.27
CA SER A 148 1.50 0.89 9.21
C SER A 148 2.53 0.35 10.20
N TRP A 149 2.17 0.24 11.48
CA TRP A 149 3.01 -0.40 12.51
C TRP A 149 2.58 -1.85 12.69
N LEU A 150 3.36 -2.77 12.11
CA LEU A 150 3.05 -4.20 12.11
C LEU A 150 3.86 -4.91 13.19
N ASP A 151 3.21 -5.77 13.98
CA ASP A 151 3.95 -6.72 14.82
C ASP A 151 4.61 -7.82 13.96
N ALA A 152 5.38 -8.71 14.60
CA ALA A 152 6.13 -9.74 13.89
C ALA A 152 5.24 -10.66 13.04
N ALA A 153 4.08 -11.08 13.55
CA ALA A 153 3.17 -11.97 12.84
C ALA A 153 2.49 -11.27 11.65
N GLN A 154 2.00 -10.06 11.87
CA GLN A 154 1.42 -9.22 10.82
C GLN A 154 2.44 -8.89 9.74
N LEU A 155 3.69 -8.60 10.12
CA LEU A 155 4.76 -8.30 9.19
C LEU A 155 5.11 -9.52 8.31
N ALA A 156 5.25 -10.70 8.91
CA ALA A 156 5.48 -11.94 8.17
C ALA A 156 4.32 -12.29 7.22
N ALA A 157 3.08 -12.02 7.62
CA ALA A 157 1.91 -12.16 6.76
C ALA A 157 1.96 -11.23 5.54
N VAL A 158 2.41 -9.98 5.71
CA VAL A 158 2.61 -9.07 4.58
C VAL A 158 3.74 -9.60 3.69
N ASP A 159 4.90 -9.97 4.24
CA ASP A 159 6.04 -10.52 3.48
C ASP A 159 5.61 -11.69 2.57
N GLY A 160 4.83 -12.63 3.11
CA GLY A 160 4.36 -13.81 2.38
C GLY A 160 3.47 -13.49 1.17
N THR A 161 2.84 -12.30 1.13
CA THR A 161 2.04 -11.85 -0.01
C THR A 161 2.82 -11.05 -1.07
N GLU A 162 4.00 -10.55 -0.70
CA GLU A 162 4.81 -9.64 -1.52
C GLU A 162 5.88 -10.41 -2.33
N LEU A 163 6.36 -11.55 -1.81
CA LEU A 163 7.31 -12.41 -2.49
C LEU A 163 6.68 -13.21 -3.66
N PRO A 164 7.43 -13.48 -4.75
CA PRO A 164 8.80 -13.04 -5.03
C PRO A 164 8.89 -11.67 -5.73
N ASN A 165 7.75 -11.00 -5.95
CA ASN A 165 7.69 -9.82 -6.83
C ASN A 165 8.19 -8.53 -6.16
N TYR A 166 8.28 -8.51 -4.83
CA TYR A 166 8.75 -7.38 -4.06
C TYR A 166 9.75 -7.79 -2.98
N ARG A 167 10.72 -6.91 -2.73
CA ARG A 167 11.70 -7.02 -1.65
C ARG A 167 11.46 -5.92 -0.63
N ARG A 168 11.44 -6.29 0.65
CA ARG A 168 11.41 -5.30 1.74
C ARG A 168 12.79 -4.66 1.94
N VAL A 169 12.84 -3.34 1.94
CA VAL A 169 14.06 -2.54 2.20
C VAL A 169 13.81 -1.57 3.35
N TRP A 170 14.84 -1.30 4.16
CA TRP A 170 14.78 -0.27 5.19
C TRP A 170 15.19 1.08 4.60
N LEU A 171 14.36 2.10 4.81
CA LEU A 171 14.68 3.47 4.43
C LEU A 171 14.95 4.30 5.69
N PRO A 172 16.15 4.90 5.84
CA PRO A 172 16.43 5.81 6.94
C PRO A 172 15.57 7.08 6.82
N GLY A 173 15.07 7.60 7.93
CA GLY A 173 14.09 8.68 7.91
C GLY A 173 14.66 10.03 7.51
N VAL A 174 15.88 10.35 7.96
CA VAL A 174 16.53 11.66 7.73
C VAL A 174 16.68 11.96 6.23
N PRO A 175 17.26 11.08 5.39
CA PRO A 175 17.43 11.39 3.97
C PRO A 175 16.12 11.51 3.17
N TYR A 176 15.05 10.91 3.69
CA TYR A 176 13.72 10.94 3.09
C TYR A 176 12.79 11.97 3.75
N GLU A 177 13.32 12.82 4.66
CA GLU A 177 12.56 13.81 5.45
C GLU A 177 11.27 13.22 6.05
N MET A 178 11.34 12.01 6.61
CA MET A 178 10.15 11.35 7.15
C MET A 178 9.62 12.06 8.40
N ALA A 179 8.39 12.53 8.34
CA ALA A 179 7.74 13.24 9.44
C ALA A 179 6.32 12.73 9.70
N LEU A 180 6.08 12.34 10.95
CA LEU A 180 4.75 12.05 11.47
C LEU A 180 3.87 13.33 11.45
N PRO A 181 2.54 13.19 11.50
CA PRO A 181 1.65 14.31 11.73
C PRO A 181 2.05 15.11 12.98
N GLY A 182 2.21 16.43 12.82
CA GLY A 182 2.78 17.30 13.84
C GLY A 182 4.28 17.59 13.68
N GLY A 183 4.95 17.01 12.68
CA GLY A 183 6.34 17.33 12.32
C GLY A 183 7.40 16.53 13.08
N THR A 184 7.00 15.62 13.97
CA THR A 184 7.95 14.73 14.66
C THR A 184 8.68 13.85 13.66
N PRO A 185 10.02 13.84 13.63
CA PRO A 185 10.79 12.96 12.75
C PRO A 185 10.49 11.48 13.03
N LEU A 186 10.50 10.68 11.98
CA LEU A 186 10.48 9.23 12.07
C LEU A 186 11.88 8.70 11.73
N ASP A 187 12.45 7.79 12.52
CA ASP A 187 13.82 7.29 12.33
C ASP A 187 14.00 6.50 11.02
N GLY A 188 12.92 5.92 10.51
CA GLY A 188 12.86 5.23 9.24
C GLY A 188 11.66 4.30 9.15
N ALA A 189 11.48 3.69 7.99
CA ALA A 189 10.43 2.71 7.75
C ALA A 189 10.84 1.71 6.68
N TYR A 190 10.23 0.53 6.73
CA TYR A 190 10.34 -0.43 5.65
C TYR A 190 9.47 -0.03 4.46
N LEU A 191 9.88 -0.42 3.25
CA LEU A 191 9.11 -0.28 2.03
C LEU A 191 9.32 -1.53 1.16
N TYR A 192 8.30 -1.94 0.42
CA TYR A 192 8.39 -3.01 -0.56
C TYR A 192 8.71 -2.43 -1.94
N VAL A 193 9.88 -2.79 -2.47
CA VAL A 193 10.34 -2.36 -3.79
C VAL A 193 10.12 -3.50 -4.79
N SER A 194 9.57 -3.14 -5.95
CA SER A 194 9.26 -4.08 -7.02
C SER A 194 10.55 -4.65 -7.62
N ALA A 195 10.67 -5.98 -7.67
CA ALA A 195 11.74 -6.67 -8.40
C ALA A 195 11.53 -6.61 -9.92
N ARG A 196 10.37 -6.12 -10.38
CA ARG A 196 9.98 -6.06 -11.79
C ARG A 196 10.17 -4.68 -12.40
N GLY A 197 10.57 -3.69 -11.60
CA GLY A 197 10.64 -2.28 -12.02
C GLY A 197 9.25 -1.65 -12.12
N VAL A 198 9.16 -0.57 -12.90
CA VAL A 198 7.93 0.19 -13.14
C VAL A 198 7.63 0.30 -14.63
N LEU A 199 6.36 0.46 -14.98
CA LEU A 199 5.95 0.74 -16.35
C LEU A 199 6.39 2.16 -16.76
N ALA A 200 6.93 2.30 -17.95
CA ALA A 200 7.12 3.56 -18.64
C ALA A 200 5.79 3.99 -19.29
N ASP A 201 5.56 5.29 -19.32
CA ASP A 201 4.61 5.90 -20.24
C ASP A 201 5.24 5.92 -21.65
N PRO A 202 4.62 5.32 -22.69
CA PRO A 202 5.22 5.23 -24.01
C PRO A 202 5.46 6.58 -24.71
N ALA A 203 4.70 7.61 -24.35
CA ALA A 203 4.82 8.93 -24.98
C ALA A 203 5.96 9.76 -24.35
N THR A 204 6.18 9.61 -23.04
CA THR A 204 7.16 10.43 -22.30
C THR A 204 8.44 9.67 -21.92
N GLY A 205 8.39 8.34 -21.90
CA GLY A 205 9.47 7.49 -21.36
C GLY A 205 9.62 7.54 -19.83
N LEU A 206 8.78 8.32 -19.13
CA LEU A 206 8.83 8.47 -17.69
C LEU A 206 8.01 7.38 -16.97
N PRO A 207 8.25 7.13 -15.67
CA PRO A 207 7.42 6.21 -14.89
C PRO A 207 5.94 6.56 -14.98
N ARG A 208 5.12 5.59 -15.37
CA ARG A 208 3.67 5.74 -15.45
C ARG A 208 3.08 5.89 -14.03
N PRO A 209 2.28 6.93 -13.76
CA PRO A 209 1.75 7.18 -12.42
C PRO A 209 0.91 6.02 -11.88
N GLY A 210 1.18 5.61 -10.64
CA GLY A 210 0.42 4.58 -9.93
C GLY A 210 -0.65 5.19 -9.00
N GLY A 211 -1.61 4.36 -8.60
CA GLY A 211 -2.65 4.73 -7.63
C GLY A 211 -3.84 5.51 -8.19
N GLY A 212 -3.92 5.68 -9.52
CA GLY A 212 -5.07 6.25 -10.22
C GLY A 212 -6.16 5.23 -10.54
N ASP A 213 -6.98 5.52 -11.55
CA ASP A 213 -8.05 4.62 -12.02
C ASP A 213 -7.46 3.36 -12.67
N GLN A 214 -7.71 2.21 -12.04
CA GLN A 214 -7.20 0.93 -12.51
C GLN A 214 -7.82 0.50 -13.84
N ALA A 215 -9.11 0.74 -14.08
CA ALA A 215 -9.75 0.38 -15.33
C ALA A 215 -9.17 1.19 -16.49
N ALA A 216 -9.05 2.51 -16.30
CA ALA A 216 -8.44 3.40 -17.30
C ALA A 216 -6.98 3.02 -17.62
N LEU A 217 -6.20 2.62 -16.60
CA LEU A 217 -4.84 2.11 -16.80
C LEU A 217 -4.83 0.87 -17.71
N LEU A 218 -5.67 -0.12 -17.39
CA LEU A 218 -5.72 -1.38 -18.13
C LEU A 218 -6.22 -1.18 -19.56
N ASP A 219 -7.28 -0.39 -19.76
CA ASP A 219 -7.80 -0.07 -21.09
C ASP A 219 -6.76 0.64 -21.95
N ALA A 220 -5.97 1.55 -21.36
CA ALA A 220 -4.88 2.20 -22.07
C ALA A 220 -3.74 1.23 -22.44
N LEU A 221 -3.39 0.26 -21.58
CA LEU A 221 -2.42 -0.79 -21.92
C LEU A 221 -2.93 -1.70 -23.05
N LEU A 222 -4.22 -2.02 -23.04
CA LEU A 222 -4.90 -2.80 -24.08
C LEU A 222 -5.00 -2.05 -25.41
N ALA A 223 -5.17 -0.73 -25.37
CA ALA A 223 -5.15 0.12 -26.57
C ALA A 223 -3.76 0.21 -27.19
N ALA A 224 -2.72 0.26 -26.36
CA ALA A 224 -1.34 0.38 -26.81
C ALA A 224 -0.73 -0.95 -27.29
N SER A 225 -1.33 -2.11 -27.00
CA SER A 225 -0.79 -3.42 -27.41
C SER A 225 -1.88 -4.39 -27.90
N PRO A 226 -1.95 -4.63 -29.22
CA PRO A 226 -2.81 -5.66 -29.79
C PRO A 226 -2.54 -7.06 -29.21
N ALA A 227 -1.30 -7.37 -28.87
CA ALA A 227 -0.92 -8.64 -28.26
C ALA A 227 -1.50 -8.80 -26.85
N LEU A 228 -1.45 -7.74 -26.02
CA LEU A 228 -2.12 -7.75 -24.72
C LEU A 228 -3.63 -7.90 -24.88
N ARG A 229 -4.24 -7.22 -25.85
CA ARG A 229 -5.68 -7.32 -26.13
C ARG A 229 -6.10 -8.71 -26.57
N ALA A 230 -5.34 -9.36 -27.44
CA ALA A 230 -5.59 -10.74 -27.84
C ALA A 230 -5.52 -11.70 -26.63
N LEU A 231 -4.50 -11.52 -25.78
CA LEU A 231 -4.25 -12.37 -24.63
C LEU A 231 -5.28 -12.18 -23.51
N LEU A 232 -5.46 -10.93 -23.07
CA LEU A 232 -6.18 -10.57 -21.84
C LEU A 232 -7.60 -10.07 -22.09
N GLY A 233 -7.99 -9.86 -23.35
CA GLY A 233 -9.35 -9.52 -23.75
C GLY A 233 -9.52 -8.05 -24.13
N PRO A 234 -10.75 -7.66 -24.50
CA PRO A 234 -11.01 -6.36 -25.13
C PRO A 234 -10.98 -5.17 -24.17
N ASP A 235 -11.20 -5.40 -22.87
CA ASP A 235 -11.40 -4.37 -21.84
C ASP A 235 -10.79 -4.77 -20.49
N ALA A 236 -10.71 -3.80 -19.58
CA ALA A 236 -10.20 -3.97 -18.22
C ALA A 236 -10.89 -5.09 -17.42
N ALA A 237 -12.20 -5.29 -17.62
CA ALA A 237 -12.94 -6.33 -16.90
C ALA A 237 -12.54 -7.73 -17.41
N ALA A 238 -12.40 -7.90 -18.72
CA ALA A 238 -11.89 -9.13 -19.33
C ALA A 238 -10.45 -9.40 -18.91
N TRP A 239 -9.61 -8.36 -18.90
CA TRP A 239 -8.23 -8.43 -18.40
C TRP A 239 -8.20 -9.02 -17.00
N VAL A 240 -8.94 -8.43 -16.06
CA VAL A 240 -8.94 -8.85 -14.66
C VAL A 240 -9.44 -10.29 -14.54
N ARG A 241 -10.57 -10.64 -15.19
CA ARG A 241 -11.12 -12.01 -15.13
C ARG A 241 -10.11 -13.05 -15.63
N ARG A 242 -9.49 -12.82 -16.79
CA ARG A 242 -8.55 -13.76 -17.40
C ARG A 242 -7.24 -13.85 -16.60
N ALA A 243 -6.67 -12.70 -16.23
CA ALA A 243 -5.45 -12.64 -15.46
C ALA A 243 -5.60 -13.26 -14.06
N ALA A 244 -6.73 -13.06 -13.39
CA ALA A 244 -6.98 -13.67 -12.07
C ALA A 244 -7.10 -15.20 -12.16
N ALA A 245 -7.68 -15.72 -13.25
CA ALA A 245 -7.92 -17.15 -13.44
C ALA A 245 -6.66 -17.96 -13.81
N ASP A 246 -5.67 -17.37 -14.47
CA ASP A 246 -4.54 -18.11 -15.05
C ASP A 246 -3.19 -17.42 -14.81
N ALA A 247 -2.30 -18.11 -14.09
CA ALA A 247 -0.94 -17.65 -13.80
C ALA A 247 -0.06 -17.52 -15.04
N ALA A 248 -0.19 -18.43 -16.02
CA ALA A 248 0.57 -18.39 -17.25
C ALA A 248 0.13 -17.23 -18.15
N LEU A 249 -1.15 -16.82 -18.10
CA LEU A 249 -1.59 -15.59 -18.76
C LEU A 249 -0.97 -14.35 -18.13
N ARG A 250 -0.89 -14.28 -16.79
CA ARG A 250 -0.21 -13.16 -16.10
C ARG A 250 1.26 -13.08 -16.45
N GLU A 251 1.95 -14.21 -16.49
CA GLU A 251 3.37 -14.27 -16.82
C GLU A 251 3.62 -13.82 -18.27
N ARG A 252 2.87 -14.36 -19.24
CA ARG A 252 2.96 -13.94 -20.65
C ARG A 252 2.60 -12.46 -20.83
N GLY A 253 1.54 -11.98 -20.17
CA GLY A 253 1.18 -10.56 -20.20
C GLY A 253 2.26 -9.66 -19.61
N THR A 254 2.91 -10.11 -18.54
CA THR A 254 4.06 -9.41 -17.95
C THR A 254 5.27 -9.38 -18.89
N GLN A 255 5.55 -10.49 -19.60
CA GLN A 255 6.61 -10.53 -20.60
C GLN A 255 6.34 -9.59 -21.78
N LEU A 256 5.07 -9.41 -22.17
CA LEU A 256 4.67 -8.46 -23.21
C LEU A 256 4.99 -7.00 -22.85
N PHE A 257 5.00 -6.62 -21.56
CA PHE A 257 5.46 -5.28 -21.16
C PHE A 257 6.94 -5.06 -21.54
N ALA A 258 7.80 -6.05 -21.30
CA ALA A 258 9.21 -5.98 -21.65
C ALA A 258 9.41 -6.00 -23.18
N ALA A 259 8.70 -6.87 -23.89
CA ALA A 259 8.76 -6.96 -25.35
C ALA A 259 8.30 -5.66 -26.04
N ALA A 260 7.39 -4.91 -25.41
CA ALA A 260 6.95 -3.59 -25.88
C ALA A 260 7.88 -2.44 -25.47
N GLY A 261 8.97 -2.70 -24.74
CA GLY A 261 9.90 -1.67 -24.26
C GLY A 261 9.33 -0.78 -23.14
N TRP A 262 8.29 -1.23 -22.43
CA TRP A 262 7.60 -0.42 -21.42
C TRP A 262 8.18 -0.57 -20.01
N VAL A 263 9.34 -1.17 -19.82
CA VAL A 263 9.87 -1.49 -18.49
C VAL A 263 11.05 -0.60 -18.16
N LEU A 264 10.91 0.20 -17.10
CA LEU A 264 12.02 0.90 -16.47
C LEU A 264 12.53 0.03 -15.32
N PRO A 265 13.82 -0.38 -15.30
CA PRO A 265 14.39 -1.27 -14.29
C PRO A 265 14.69 -0.56 -12.97
N LEU A 266 13.80 0.33 -12.53
CA LEU A 266 13.86 1.04 -11.26
C LEU A 266 13.47 0.09 -10.13
N THR A 267 14.44 -0.71 -9.68
CA THR A 267 14.26 -1.79 -8.69
C THR A 267 14.94 -1.51 -7.36
N ASP A 268 15.57 -0.34 -7.23
CA ASP A 268 16.26 0.14 -6.04
C ASP A 268 15.85 1.59 -5.72
N LEU A 269 16.02 1.96 -4.45
CA LEU A 269 15.74 3.30 -3.93
C LEU A 269 17.02 3.87 -3.30
N PRO A 270 17.87 4.56 -4.09
CA PRO A 270 19.02 5.24 -3.54
C PRO A 270 18.58 6.30 -2.54
N THR A 271 19.42 6.52 -1.53
CA THR A 271 19.28 7.66 -0.63
C THR A 271 19.19 8.96 -1.43
N PRO A 272 18.13 9.78 -1.26
CA PRO A 272 18.03 11.06 -1.95
C PRO A 272 19.23 11.92 -1.59
N LEU A 273 19.91 12.46 -2.60
CA LEU A 273 20.98 13.43 -2.37
C LEU A 273 20.38 14.67 -1.67
N GLY A 274 21.08 15.14 -0.64
CA GLY A 274 20.64 16.22 0.25
C GLY A 274 20.49 17.57 -0.45
#